data_AF-A0AAJ2AJZ0-F1
#
_entry.id   AF-A0AAJ2AJZ0-F1
#
_cell.length_a   1.000
_cell.length_b   1.000
_cell.length_c   1.000
_cell.angle_alpha   90.00
_cell.angle_beta   90.00
_cell.angle_gamma   90.00
#
_symmetry.space_group_name_H-M   'P 1'
#
loop_
_entity.id
_entity.type
_entity.pdbx_description
1 polymer ?
#
loop_
_entity_poly.entity_id
_entity_poly.type
_entity_poly.pdbx_seq_one_letter_code
_entity_poly.pdbx_strand_id
1 'polypeptide(L)'
;MRSLLQTLAVALGISMPLIASAQSTTQSLTREQVRHEAAQYTAAGWNPARMNPRTWVDDAQAASAKVMTARAEVSGNQLASNKGSEAEHCN
;
A
#
# COMPACT_ATOMS: atom_id res chain seq x y z
N MET A 1 33.70 5.26 23.03
CA MET A 1 32.81 4.10 22.79
C MET A 1 31.34 4.56 22.61
N ARG A 2 31.08 5.48 21.66
CA ARG A 2 29.71 5.92 21.27
C ARG A 2 29.52 5.85 19.74
N SER A 3 30.62 6.00 18.99
CA SER A 3 30.62 5.89 17.53
C SER A 3 30.34 4.47 17.00
N LEU A 4 30.70 3.41 17.73
CA LEU A 4 30.38 2.02 17.34
C LEU A 4 28.88 1.69 17.42
N LEU A 5 28.16 2.31 18.35
CA LEU A 5 26.71 2.15 18.49
C LEU A 5 25.95 2.90 17.39
N GLN A 6 26.49 4.06 16.96
CA GLN A 6 25.89 4.89 15.92
C GLN A 6 26.06 4.28 14.51
N THR A 7 27.21 3.67 14.22
CA THR A 7 27.44 3.02 12.93
C THR A 7 26.61 1.74 12.75
N LEU A 8 26.34 1.00 13.83
CA LEU A 8 25.45 -0.17 13.80
C LEU A 8 24.00 0.19 13.47
N ALA A 9 23.52 1.33 13.96
CA ALA A 9 22.15 1.80 13.69
C ALA A 9 21.94 2.19 12.22
N VAL A 10 22.94 2.78 11.57
CA VAL A 10 22.87 3.17 10.14
C VAL A 10 22.95 1.94 9.22
N ALA A 11 23.76 0.94 9.57
CA ALA A 11 23.89 -0.29 8.78
C ALA A 11 22.60 -1.13 8.76
N LEU A 12 21.83 -1.14 9.85
CA LEU A 12 20.54 -1.84 9.94
C LEU A 12 19.40 -1.16 9.15
N GLY A 13 19.54 0.13 8.80
CA GLY A 13 18.54 0.85 8.01
C GLY A 13 18.57 0.50 6.52
N ILE A 14 19.70 0.05 6.00
CA ILE A 14 19.89 -0.23 4.56
C ILE A 14 19.46 -1.67 4.20
N SER A 15 19.36 -2.58 5.17
CA SER A 15 18.91 -3.97 4.95
C SER A 15 17.38 -4.16 5.00
N MET A 16 16.61 -3.13 5.34
CA MET A 16 15.14 -3.17 5.44
C MET A 16 14.40 -3.66 4.18
N PRO A 17 14.81 -3.36 2.92
CA PRO A 17 14.03 -3.77 1.75
C PRO A 17 13.97 -5.29 1.53
N LEU A 18 14.89 -6.06 2.13
CA LEU A 18 15.00 -7.50 1.89
C LEU A 18 14.02 -8.35 2.72
N ILE A 19 13.42 -7.80 3.78
CA ILE A 19 12.50 -8.54 4.66
C ILE A 19 11.04 -8.38 4.19
N ALA A 20 10.72 -7.29 3.49
CA ALA A 20 9.37 -7.00 3.02
C ALA A 20 8.86 -8.00 1.96
N SER A 21 9.75 -8.67 1.22
CA SER A 21 9.37 -9.65 0.19
C SER A 21 8.94 -11.01 0.75
N ALA A 22 9.25 -11.33 2.02
CA ALA A 22 8.92 -12.61 2.66
C ALA A 22 7.76 -12.54 3.65
N GLN A 23 7.40 -11.35 4.14
CA GLN A 23 6.17 -11.11 4.92
C GLN A 23 4.92 -11.03 4.02
N SER A 24 4.88 -11.81 2.94
CA SER A 24 3.61 -12.14 2.30
C SER A 24 2.86 -13.03 3.29
N THR A 25 2.18 -12.40 4.26
CA THR A 25 1.25 -13.08 5.17
C THR A 25 0.45 -14.04 4.31
N THR A 26 0.49 -15.33 4.63
CA THR A 26 -0.23 -16.42 3.97
C THR A 26 -1.75 -16.31 4.16
N GLN A 27 -2.26 -15.08 4.21
CA GLN A 27 -3.66 -14.75 4.26
C GLN A 27 -4.23 -15.09 2.89
N SER A 28 -4.99 -16.17 2.87
CA SER A 28 -5.70 -16.61 1.68
C SER A 28 -6.62 -15.48 1.24
N LEU A 29 -6.35 -14.89 0.08
CA LEU A 29 -7.23 -13.87 -0.49
C LEU A 29 -8.61 -14.51 -0.73
N THR A 30 -9.66 -13.88 -0.21
CA THR A 30 -11.03 -14.32 -0.49
C THR A 30 -11.37 -13.94 -1.94
N ARG A 31 -12.22 -14.73 -2.60
CA ARG A 31 -12.63 -14.43 -3.98
C ARG A 31 -13.28 -13.05 -4.10
N GLU A 32 -14.01 -12.64 -3.06
CA GLU A 32 -14.62 -11.31 -3.02
C GLU A 32 -13.58 -10.21 -2.88
N GLN A 33 -12.55 -10.42 -2.04
CA GLN A 33 -11.45 -9.46 -1.93
C GLN A 33 -10.73 -9.29 -3.28
N VAL A 34 -10.45 -10.38 -3.99
CA VAL A 34 -9.80 -10.31 -5.32
C VAL A 34 -10.66 -9.55 -6.32
N ARG A 35 -11.98 -9.78 -6.35
CA ARG A 35 -12.90 -9.03 -7.23
C ARG A 35 -12.92 -7.54 -6.90
N HIS A 36 -12.97 -7.22 -5.61
CA HIS A 36 -12.94 -5.84 -5.14
C HIS A 36 -11.63 -5.14 -5.51
N GLU A 37 -10.49 -5.81 -5.33
CA GLU A 37 -9.19 -5.27 -5.75
C GLU A 37 -9.10 -5.12 -7.28
N ALA A 38 -9.54 -6.12 -8.04
CA ALA A 38 -9.58 -6.04 -9.50
C ALA A 38 -10.44 -4.86 -10.00
N ALA A 39 -11.55 -4.57 -9.33
CA ALA A 39 -12.38 -3.40 -9.63
C ALA A 39 -11.62 -2.08 -9.38
N GLN A 40 -10.84 -1.98 -8.30
CA GLN A 40 -10.01 -0.79 -8.03
C GLN A 40 -8.95 -0.58 -9.11
N TYR A 41 -8.29 -1.65 -9.55
CA TYR A 41 -7.32 -1.58 -10.64
C TYR A 41 -7.99 -1.23 -11.97
N THR A 42 -9.19 -1.75 -12.23
CA THR A 42 -9.98 -1.38 -13.41
C THR A 42 -10.34 0.11 -13.39
N ALA A 43 -10.75 0.65 -12.24
CA ALA A 43 -11.02 2.08 -12.05
C ALA A 43 -9.75 2.95 -12.21
N ALA A 44 -8.58 2.42 -11.87
CA ALA A 44 -7.29 3.07 -12.10
C ALA A 44 -6.85 3.07 -13.59
N GLY A 45 -7.60 2.39 -14.46
CA GLY A 45 -7.34 2.26 -15.89
C GLY A 45 -6.47 1.05 -16.27
N TRP A 46 -6.22 0.12 -15.34
CA TRP A 46 -5.46 -1.10 -15.62
C TRP A 46 -6.32 -2.18 -16.26
N ASN A 47 -5.88 -2.70 -17.40
CA ASN A 47 -6.53 -3.83 -18.06
C ASN A 47 -5.49 -4.85 -18.55
N PRO A 48 -5.36 -6.02 -17.87
CA PRO A 48 -4.38 -7.03 -18.25
C PRO A 48 -4.64 -7.64 -19.64
N ALA A 49 -5.89 -7.65 -20.12
CA ALA A 49 -6.23 -8.19 -21.44
C ALA A 49 -5.89 -7.24 -22.61
N ARG A 50 -5.54 -5.99 -22.32
CA ARG A 50 -5.23 -4.93 -23.31
C ARG A 50 -3.89 -4.24 -23.01
N MET A 51 -2.98 -4.93 -22.35
CA MET A 51 -1.65 -4.37 -22.05
C MET A 51 -0.82 -4.21 -23.32
N ASN A 52 -0.09 -3.09 -23.40
CA ASN A 52 0.97 -2.91 -24.37
C ASN A 52 2.23 -3.63 -23.87
N PRO A 53 2.78 -4.63 -24.61
CA PRO A 53 3.96 -5.38 -24.18
C PRO A 53 5.21 -4.53 -23.95
N ARG A 54 5.26 -3.30 -24.49
CA ARG A 54 6.40 -2.40 -24.32
C ARG A 54 6.32 -1.53 -23.06
N THR A 55 5.13 -1.29 -22.53
CA THR A 55 4.88 -0.35 -21.42
C THR A 55 4.16 -0.98 -20.23
N TRP A 56 3.87 -2.29 -20.28
CA TRP A 56 3.05 -2.96 -19.27
C TRP A 56 3.56 -2.78 -17.83
N VAL A 57 4.88 -2.68 -17.63
CA VAL A 57 5.48 -2.44 -16.30
C VAL A 57 5.13 -1.05 -15.79
N ASP A 58 5.34 -0.03 -16.64
CA ASP A 58 5.05 1.36 -16.30
C ASP A 58 3.55 1.57 -16.08
N ASP A 59 2.72 0.96 -16.93
CA ASP A 59 1.27 0.98 -16.83
C ASP A 59 0.80 0.32 -15.52
N ALA A 60 1.45 -0.78 -15.09
CA ALA A 60 1.13 -1.48 -13.84
C ALA A 60 1.49 -0.62 -12.62
N GLN A 61 2.65 0.02 -12.66
CA GLN A 61 3.12 0.90 -11.60
C GLN A 61 2.28 2.17 -11.50
N ALA A 62 1.89 2.76 -12.63
CA ALA A 62 1.00 3.91 -12.65
C ALA A 62 -0.37 3.56 -12.05
N ALA A 63 -0.91 2.38 -12.37
CA ALA A 63 -2.16 1.92 -11.79
C ALA A 63 -2.04 1.64 -10.28
N SER A 64 -0.94 1.01 -9.83
CA SER A 64 -0.73 0.74 -8.41
C SER A 64 -0.62 2.02 -7.59
N ALA A 65 0.07 3.04 -8.11
CA ALA A 65 0.17 4.34 -7.48
C ALA A 65 -1.22 4.98 -7.27
N LYS A 66 -2.07 4.97 -8.30
CA LYS A 66 -3.45 5.49 -8.20
C LYS A 66 -4.27 4.74 -7.15
N VAL A 67 -4.18 3.40 -7.13
CA VAL A 67 -4.88 2.57 -6.14
C VAL A 67 -4.39 2.87 -4.72
N MET A 68 -3.08 3.04 -4.53
CA MET A 68 -2.51 3.40 -3.23
C MET A 68 -2.97 4.78 -2.77
N THR A 69 -2.97 5.79 -3.65
CA THR A 69 -3.50 7.12 -3.34
C THR A 69 -4.96 7.05 -2.92
N ALA A 70 -5.80 6.35 -3.70
CA ALA A 70 -7.22 6.20 -3.38
C ALA A 70 -7.44 5.50 -2.02
N ARG A 71 -6.64 4.49 -1.68
CA ARG A 71 -6.71 3.81 -0.37
C ARG A 71 -6.27 4.72 0.77
N ALA A 72 -5.23 5.53 0.54
CA ALA A 72 -4.74 6.49 1.52
C ALA A 72 -5.76 7.59 1.81
N GLU A 73 -6.47 8.09 0.78
CA GLU A 73 -7.59 9.02 0.92
C GLU A 73 -8.69 8.40 1.78
N VAL A 74 -9.20 7.21 1.42
CA VAL A 74 -10.24 6.51 2.21
C VAL A 74 -9.81 6.32 3.67
N SER A 75 -8.56 5.91 3.90
CA SER A 75 -8.02 5.74 5.26
C SER A 75 -7.97 7.07 6.01
N GLY A 76 -7.51 8.15 5.36
CA GLY A 76 -7.46 9.50 5.91
C GLY A 76 -8.84 10.04 6.29
N ASN A 77 -9.84 9.82 5.43
CA ASN A 77 -11.23 10.18 5.70
C ASN A 77 -11.81 9.39 6.88
N GLN A 78 -11.48 8.10 7.02
CA GLN A 78 -11.90 7.29 8.18
C GLN A 78 -11.26 7.77 9.48
N LEU A 79 -9.96 8.09 9.46
CA LEU A 79 -9.24 8.66 10.60
C LEU A 79 -9.86 10.00 11.04
N ALA A 80 -10.21 10.86 10.09
CA ALA A 80 -10.88 12.14 10.37
C ALA A 80 -12.30 11.96 10.93
N SER A 81 -13.06 11.00 10.38
CA SER A 81 -14.41 10.69 10.85
C SER A 81 -14.40 10.14 12.28
N ASN A 82 -13.49 9.21 12.59
CA ASN A 82 -13.37 8.64 13.94
C ASN A 82 -13.00 9.71 14.98
N LYS A 83 -12.15 10.68 14.61
CA LYS A 83 -11.81 11.82 15.47
C LYS A 83 -12.99 12.76 15.70
N GLY A 84 -13.88 12.92 14.71
CA GLY A 84 -15.12 13.69 14.85
C GLY A 84 -16.09 13.03 15.83
N SER A 85 -16.31 11.73 15.67
CA SER A 85 -17.20 10.95 16.54
C SER A 85 -16.75 10.90 18.01
N GLU A 86 -15.43 10.85 18.26
CA GLU A 86 -14.85 10.90 19.61
C GLU A 86 -15.06 12.27 20.28
N ALA A 87 -15.07 13.36 19.48
CA ALA A 87 -15.32 14.71 19.98
C ALA A 87 -16.81 14.98 20.28
N GLU A 88 -17.73 14.31 19.57
CA GLU A 88 -19.18 14.41 19.79
C GLU A 88 -19.65 13.55 20.98
N HIS A 89 -18.94 12.48 21.33
CA HIS A 89 -19.30 11.60 22.46
C HIS A 89 -18.97 12.19 23.85
N CYS A 90 -18.27 13.33 23.92
CA CYS A 90 -17.89 14.00 25.16
C CYS A 90 -18.82 15.16 25.59
N ASN A 91 -20.04 15.27 25.06
CA ASN A 91 -21.00 16.35 25.39
C ASN A 91 -22.26 15.83 26.07
#